data_AF-A0AAW2S097-F1
#
_entry.id   AF-A0AAW2S097-F1
#
_cell.length_a   1.000
_cell.length_b   1.000
_cell.length_c   1.000
_cell.angle_alpha   90.00
_cell.angle_beta   90.00
_cell.angle_gamma   90.00
#
_symmetry.space_group_name_H-M   'P 1'
#
loop_
_entity.id
_entity.type
_entity.pdbx_description
1 polymer ?
#
loop_
_entity_poly.entity_id
_entity_poly.type
_entity_poly.pdbx_seq_one_letter_code
_entity_poly.pdbx_strand_id
1 'polypeptide(L)' 'MELDLTPKLAKKHYGGDGGAYYAWCPNELPMLREGNIGAAKLVLEKNGFALPRYSDSAKVAYVLQGL' A
#
# COMPACT_ATOMS: atom_id res chain seq x y z
N MET A 1 -11.25 -15.82 -17.80
CA MET A 1 -11.86 -14.49 -17.55
C MET A 1 -10.82 -13.46 -17.91
N GLU A 2 -11.22 -12.38 -18.55
CA GLU A 2 -10.32 -11.26 -18.86
C GLU A 2 -9.96 -10.54 -17.55
N LEU A 3 -8.67 -10.30 -17.32
CA LEU A 3 -8.21 -9.57 -16.14
C LEU A 3 -8.41 -8.07 -16.38
N ASP A 4 -9.08 -7.40 -15.44
CA ASP A 4 -9.22 -5.95 -15.46
C ASP A 4 -7.88 -5.29 -15.06
N LEU A 5 -7.20 -4.71 -16.06
CA LEU A 5 -5.92 -4.01 -15.90
C LEU A 5 -6.07 -2.48 -15.85
N THR A 6 -7.29 -1.96 -15.68
CA THR A 6 -7.49 -0.52 -15.56
C THR A 6 -6.83 0.04 -14.30
N PRO A 7 -6.39 1.32 -14.30
CA PRO A 7 -5.82 1.95 -13.12
C PRO A 7 -6.75 1.87 -11.91
N LYS A 8 -6.21 1.52 -10.74
CA LYS A 8 -6.96 1.43 -9.49
C LYS A 8 -6.43 2.42 -8.47
N LEU A 9 -7.34 3.08 -7.75
CA LEU A 9 -6.99 3.90 -6.59
C LEU A 9 -6.77 3.00 -5.36
N ALA A 10 -5.81 3.37 -4.52
CA ALA A 10 -5.62 2.71 -3.24
C ALA A 10 -6.77 3.02 -2.29
N LYS A 11 -7.17 2.03 -1.49
CA LYS A 11 -8.13 2.25 -0.41
C LYS A 11 -7.40 2.65 0.86
N LYS A 12 -7.89 3.66 1.57
CA LYS A 12 -7.39 3.98 2.91
C LYS A 12 -7.76 2.83 3.85
N HIS A 13 -6.76 2.20 4.44
CA HIS A 13 -6.97 1.09 5.36
C HIS A 13 -7.05 1.57 6.81
N TYR A 14 -6.17 2.49 7.21
CA TYR A 14 -6.24 3.19 8.49
C TYR A 14 -5.50 4.54 8.41
N GLY A 15 -5.70 5.41 9.40
CA GLY A 15 -4.93 6.64 9.55
C GLY A 15 -5.38 7.48 10.75
N GLY A 16 -4.57 8.48 11.07
CA GLY A 16 -4.79 9.45 12.13
C GLY A 16 -3.86 10.66 11.94
N ASP A 17 -3.60 11.40 13.01
CA ASP A 17 -2.86 12.67 12.93
C ASP A 17 -1.42 12.52 12.42
N GLY A 18 -0.78 11.38 12.68
CA GLY A 18 0.59 11.09 12.20
C GLY A 18 0.67 10.65 10.74
N GLY A 19 -0.47 10.46 10.06
CA GLY A 19 -0.51 9.99 8.67
C GLY A 19 -1.50 8.85 8.41
N ALA A 20 -1.36 8.20 7.27
CA ALA A 20 -2.30 7.20 6.79
C ALA A 20 -1.62 6.09 5.99
N TYR A 21 -2.25 4.91 6.03
CA TYR A 21 -1.84 3.75 5.25
C TYR A 21 -2.94 3.39 4.25
N TYR A 22 -2.56 3.31 2.98
CA TYR A 22 -3.42 2.92 1.89
C TYR A 22 -2.93 1.61 1.29
N ALA A 23 -3.86 0.77 0.81
CA ALA A 23 -3.53 -0.54 0.27
C ALA A 23 -4.28 -0.82 -1.04
N TRP A 24 -3.64 -1.63 -1.88
CA TRP A 24 -4.26 -2.36 -2.97
C TRP A 24 -4.19 -3.85 -2.61
N CYS A 25 -5.35 -4.47 -2.39
CA CYS A 25 -5.45 -5.82 -1.84
C CYS A 25 -5.64 -6.86 -2.95
N PRO A 26 -4.84 -7.94 -3.02
CA PRO A 26 -5.01 -9.03 -4.00
C PRO A 26 -6.34 -9.78 -3.89
N ASN A 27 -6.98 -9.71 -2.72
CA ASN A 27 -8.32 -10.25 -2.50
C ASN A 27 -9.38 -9.46 -3.26
N GLU A 28 -9.13 -8.19 -3.56
CA GLU A 28 -10.06 -7.29 -4.25
C GLU A 28 -9.65 -7.03 -5.70
N LEU A 29 -8.37 -7.24 -6.03
CA LEU A 29 -7.76 -6.87 -7.30
C LEU A 29 -7.10 -8.11 -7.94
N PRO A 30 -7.81 -8.82 -8.84
CA PRO A 30 -7.33 -10.07 -9.43
C PRO A 30 -5.96 -9.98 -10.10
N MET A 31 -5.63 -8.86 -10.74
CA MET A 31 -4.32 -8.66 -11.37
C MET A 31 -3.15 -8.66 -10.38
N LEU A 32 -3.37 -8.24 -9.14
CA LEU A 32 -2.34 -8.31 -8.09
C LEU A 32 -2.19 -9.73 -7.55
N ARG A 33 -3.29 -10.48 -7.48
CA ARG A 33 -3.27 -11.91 -7.13
C ARG A 33 -2.50 -12.72 -8.15
N GLU A 34 -2.71 -12.44 -9.44
CA GLU A 34 -1.97 -13.11 -10.52
C GLU A 34 -0.46 -12.85 -10.42
N GLY A 35 -0.07 -11.62 -10.09
CA GLY A 35 1.33 -11.27 -9.84
C GLY A 35 1.88 -11.76 -8.49
N ASN A 36 1.06 -12.37 -7.64
CA ASN A 36 1.38 -12.73 -6.25
C ASN A 36 2.04 -11.59 -5.45
N ILE A 37 1.53 -10.37 -5.61
CA ILE A 37 2.05 -9.17 -4.96
C ILE A 37 0.94 -8.41 -4.26
N GLY A 38 1.27 -7.74 -3.16
CA GLY A 38 0.46 -6.67 -2.58
C GLY A 38 1.12 -5.32 -2.84
N ALA A 39 0.34 -4.24 -2.79
CA ALA A 39 0.89 -2.88 -2.86
C ALA A 39 0.27 -2.00 -1.77
N ALA A 40 1.06 -1.03 -1.31
CA ALA A 40 0.62 -0.07 -0.31
C ALA A 40 1.29 1.29 -0.50
N LYS A 41 0.64 2.33 0.02
CA LYS A 41 1.19 3.68 0.12
C LYS A 41 1.12 4.11 1.58
N LEU A 42 2.27 4.39 2.17
CA LEU A 42 2.40 5.00 3.48
C LEU A 42 2.56 6.52 3.30
N VAL A 43 1.73 7.28 4.01
CA VAL A 43 1.84 8.73 4.12
C VAL A 43 2.15 9.04 5.57
N LEU A 44 3.22 9.80 5.81
CA LEU A 44 3.57 10.33 7.12
C LEU A 44 3.40 11.84 7.07
N GLU A 45 2.61 12.37 8.01
CA GLU A 45 2.51 13.81 8.20
C GLU A 45 3.78 14.34 8.88
N LYS A 46 3.92 15.67 8.95
CA LYS A 46 5.03 16.29 9.68
C LYS A 46 5.07 15.79 11.13
N ASN A 47 6.24 15.32 11.57
CA ASN A 47 6.46 14.66 12.87
C ASN A 47 5.68 13.34 13.06
N GLY A 48 5.07 12.81 12.00
CA GLY A 48 4.44 11.50 11.98
C GLY A 48 5.48 10.38 12.06
N PHE A 49 5.14 9.31 12.79
CA PHE A 49 6.03 8.18 13.00
C PHE A 49 5.27 6.86 12.77
N ALA A 50 5.74 6.05 11.82
CA ALA A 50 5.27 4.68 11.66
C ALA A 50 5.95 3.79 12.70
N LEU A 51 5.13 3.15 13.55
CA LEU A 51 5.65 2.16 14.50
C LEU A 51 6.29 0.97 13.76
N PRO A 52 7.33 0.34 14.33
CA PRO A 52 7.95 -0.85 13.75
C PRO A 52 6.93 -1.95 13.43
N ARG A 53 7.03 -2.50 12.22
CA ARG A 53 6.16 -3.56 11.71
C ARG A 53 7.00 -4.56 10.93
N TYR A 54 6.63 -5.84 11.05
CA TYR A 54 7.22 -6.94 10.27
C TYR A 54 6.18 -7.55 9.34
N SER A 55 6.65 -8.30 8.34
CA SER A 55 5.80 -9.14 7.51
C SER A 55 6.59 -10.36 7.04
N ASP A 56 5.83 -11.41 6.77
CA ASP A 56 6.19 -12.69 6.17
C ASP A 56 6.69 -12.62 4.71
N SER A 57 6.70 -11.44 4.09
CA SER A 57 7.12 -11.24 2.69
C SER A 57 8.15 -10.12 2.56
N ALA A 58 9.08 -10.29 1.62
CA ALA A 58 10.03 -9.26 1.21
C ALA A 58 9.30 -8.04 0.62
N LYS A 59 9.88 -6.84 0.79
CA LYS A 59 9.31 -5.58 0.33
C LYS A 59 10.37 -4.73 -0.33
N VAL A 60 9.96 -4.02 -1.37
CA VAL A 60 10.72 -2.92 -1.97
C VAL A 60 9.93 -1.65 -1.72
N ALA A 61 10.61 -0.62 -1.22
CA ALA A 61 10.02 0.68 -0.95
C ALA A 61 10.64 1.74 -1.87
N TYR A 62 9.82 2.68 -2.32
CA TYR A 62 10.24 3.84 -3.10
C TYR A 62 9.65 5.11 -2.47
N VAL A 63 10.52 6.08 -2.17
CA VAL A 63 10.11 7.35 -1.57
C VAL A 63 9.63 8.29 -2.67
N LEU A 64 8.33 8.58 -2.67
CA LEU A 64 7.72 9.46 -3.67
C LEU A 64 7.88 10.95 -3.35
N GLN A 65 7.94 11.29 -2.06
CA GLN A 65 8.00 12.67 -1.57
C GLN A 65 8.52 12.70 -0.13
N GLY A 66 9.22 13.79 0.21
CA GLY A 66 9.80 14.00 1.54
C GLY A 66 11.28 13.68 1.57
N LEU A 67 11.93 14.05 2.68
CA LEU A 67 13.32 13.75 3.00
C LEU A 67 13.41 13.24 4.44
#